data_AF-A0A9P7W542-F1
#
_entry.id   AF-A0A9P7W542-F1
#
_cell.length_a   1.000
_cell.length_b   1.000
_cell.length_c   1.000
_cell.angle_alpha   90.00
_cell.angle_beta   90.00
_cell.angle_gamma   90.00
#
_symmetry.space_group_name_H-M   'P 1'
#
loop_
_entity.id
_entity.type
_entity.pdbx_description
1 polymer ?
#
loop_
_entity_poly.entity_id
_entity_poly.type
_entity_poly.pdbx_seq_one_letter_code
_entity_poly.pdbx_strand_id
1 'polypeptide(L)'
;MHRRGGGIAALQRQEQSQRSFVELSHALSESQVDHLHAQLTHFRTALARFAATHRHSIRRDPAFRHAFQQMCSSIGVDPLAGPRKGGWWAEMLGMADWQHELGVQIVDVCVTTRDRNGGLIDIAELIRLVTKLRGLADGAIDEDDVIRSIKTLQPLGAGYHVVDIAGRKMVRSVVKELDHDQTVILAIATQLGGRIVPDVLIERASWSHDRAAAALENMLTRDGLCWVDDQDELSGRAYWVPSAIKWDE
;
A
#
# COMPACT_ATOMS: atom_id res chain seq x y z
N MET A 1 -1.14 21.04 78.04
CA MET A 1 -1.56 21.16 76.62
C MET A 1 -0.82 20.14 75.78
N HIS A 2 -1.56 19.42 74.92
CA HIS A 2 -1.14 18.44 73.90
C HIS A 2 -0.23 17.26 74.30
N ARG A 3 -0.86 16.16 74.73
CA ARG A 3 -0.27 14.80 74.62
C ARG A 3 -0.29 14.39 73.14
N ARG A 4 0.90 14.34 72.52
CA ARG A 4 1.17 13.68 71.24
C ARG A 4 0.98 12.17 71.41
N GLY A 5 -0.20 11.67 71.04
CA GLY A 5 -0.56 10.25 71.16
C GLY A 5 -0.66 9.55 69.82
N GLY A 6 0.44 9.51 69.05
CA GLY A 6 0.56 8.60 67.90
C GLY A 6 1.09 7.25 68.38
N GLY A 7 0.21 6.36 68.83
CA GLY A 7 0.57 5.01 69.31
C GLY A 7 0.55 3.96 68.19
N ILE A 8 1.05 2.76 68.49
CA ILE A 8 1.09 1.57 67.59
C ILE A 8 -0.28 1.30 66.92
N ALA A 9 -1.39 1.59 67.60
CA ALA A 9 -2.74 1.47 67.05
C ALA A 9 -3.09 2.49 65.94
N ALA A 10 -2.44 3.65 65.89
CA ALA A 10 -2.55 4.58 64.76
C ALA A 10 -1.77 4.08 63.55
N LEU A 11 -0.60 3.48 63.79
CA LEU A 11 0.26 2.87 62.76
C LEU A 11 -0.39 1.63 62.14
N GLN A 12 -0.99 0.75 62.96
CA GLN A 12 -1.77 -0.40 62.48
C GLN A 12 -3.00 0.01 61.66
N ARG A 13 -3.72 1.07 62.09
CA ARG A 13 -4.85 1.60 61.30
C ARG A 13 -4.40 2.20 59.98
N GLN A 14 -3.23 2.84 59.94
CA GLN A 14 -2.65 3.36 58.72
C GLN A 14 -2.23 2.23 57.77
N GLU A 15 -1.58 1.18 58.27
CA GLU A 15 -1.23 0.00 57.46
C GLU A 15 -2.47 -0.73 56.93
N GLN A 16 -3.49 -0.90 57.77
CA GLN A 16 -4.75 -1.54 57.36
C GLN A 16 -5.47 -0.71 56.29
N SER A 17 -5.50 0.61 56.44
CA SER A 17 -6.08 1.53 55.44
C SER A 17 -5.32 1.47 54.12
N GLN A 18 -3.98 1.46 54.15
CA GLN A 18 -3.15 1.31 52.95
C GLN A 18 -3.41 -0.02 52.23
N ARG A 19 -3.54 -1.14 52.96
CA ARG A 19 -3.88 -2.44 52.36
C ARG A 19 -5.25 -2.40 51.68
N SER A 20 -6.26 -1.85 52.35
CA SER A 20 -7.61 -1.70 51.79
C SER A 20 -7.65 -0.78 50.56
N PHE A 21 -6.84 0.30 50.51
CA PHE A 21 -6.71 1.14 49.31
C PHE A 21 -6.04 0.40 48.15
N VAL A 22 -5.02 -0.42 48.43
CA VAL A 22 -4.35 -1.25 47.40
C VAL A 22 -5.31 -2.31 46.86
N GLU A 23 -6.05 -3.01 47.72
CA GLU A 23 -7.05 -4.00 47.32
C GLU A 23 -8.17 -3.37 46.47
N LEU A 24 -8.70 -2.21 46.90
CA LEU A 24 -9.71 -1.48 46.13
C LEU A 24 -9.15 -1.00 44.78
N SER A 25 -7.92 -0.50 44.73
CA SER A 25 -7.27 -0.09 43.49
C SER A 25 -7.10 -1.27 42.53
N HIS A 26 -6.74 -2.45 43.04
CA HIS A 26 -6.61 -3.66 42.24
C HIS A 26 -7.96 -4.12 41.69
N ALA A 27 -8.98 -4.16 42.54
CA ALA A 27 -10.34 -4.53 42.14
C ALA A 27 -10.95 -3.55 41.11
N LEU A 28 -10.69 -2.24 41.26
CA LEU A 28 -11.10 -1.23 40.27
C LEU A 28 -10.37 -1.42 38.94
N SER A 29 -9.06 -1.72 38.96
CA SER A 29 -8.29 -2.00 37.75
C SER A 29 -8.79 -3.26 37.05
N GLU A 30 -9.07 -4.32 37.80
CA GLU A 30 -9.59 -5.58 37.26
C GLU A 30 -10.97 -5.38 36.61
N SER A 31 -11.87 -4.66 37.29
CA SER A 31 -13.18 -4.28 36.74
C SER A 31 -13.07 -3.44 35.46
N GLN A 32 -12.11 -2.50 35.39
CA GLN A 32 -11.85 -1.73 34.17
C GLN A 32 -11.35 -2.61 33.02
N VAL A 33 -10.49 -3.59 33.30
CA VAL A 33 -9.99 -4.55 32.30
C VAL A 33 -11.12 -5.45 31.80
N ASP A 34 -11.97 -5.95 32.68
CA ASP A 34 -13.12 -6.77 32.31
C ASP A 34 -14.13 -5.98 31.48
N HIS A 35 -14.38 -4.72 31.86
CA HIS A 35 -15.22 -3.82 31.09
C HIS A 35 -14.65 -3.59 29.69
N LEU A 36 -13.34 -3.36 29.57
CA LEU A 36 -12.68 -3.20 28.28
C LEU A 36 -12.80 -4.47 27.41
N HIS A 37 -12.58 -5.66 27.98
CA HIS A 37 -12.76 -6.92 27.25
C HIS A 37 -14.20 -7.11 26.75
N ALA A 38 -15.20 -6.75 27.57
CA ALA A 38 -16.60 -6.81 27.17
C ALA A 38 -16.90 -5.84 26.02
N GLN A 39 -16.40 -4.60 26.10
CA GLN A 39 -16.55 -3.60 25.03
C GLN A 39 -15.88 -4.05 23.73
N LEU A 40 -14.65 -4.58 23.80
CA LEU A 40 -13.94 -5.12 22.64
C LEU A 40 -14.70 -6.28 22.01
N THR A 41 -15.28 -7.18 22.80
CA THR A 41 -16.07 -8.31 22.31
C THR A 41 -17.37 -7.86 21.64
N HIS A 42 -18.06 -6.88 22.23
CA HIS A 42 -19.27 -6.29 21.66
C HIS A 42 -18.97 -5.60 20.33
N PHE A 43 -17.96 -4.72 20.32
CA PHE A 43 -17.50 -4.02 19.13
C PHE A 43 -17.15 -5.00 18.01
N ARG A 44 -16.44 -6.06 18.37
CA ARG A 44 -16.03 -7.11 17.46
C ARG A 44 -17.18 -7.83 16.79
N THR A 45 -18.20 -8.19 17.57
CA THR A 45 -19.40 -8.83 17.04
C THR A 45 -20.19 -7.88 16.15
N ALA A 46 -20.27 -6.60 16.52
CA ALA A 46 -20.91 -5.56 15.71
C ALA A 46 -20.19 -5.35 14.37
N LEU A 47 -18.86 -5.27 14.38
CA LEU A 47 -18.04 -5.10 13.18
C LEU A 47 -18.16 -6.30 12.22
N ALA A 48 -18.15 -7.52 12.77
CA ALA A 48 -18.41 -8.75 12.02
C ALA A 48 -19.76 -8.71 11.30
N ARG A 49 -20.81 -8.38 12.05
CA ARG A 49 -22.18 -8.30 11.54
C ARG A 49 -22.32 -7.21 10.48
N PHE A 50 -21.70 -6.05 10.70
CA PHE A 50 -21.68 -4.96 9.74
C PHE A 50 -21.05 -5.41 8.41
N ALA A 51 -19.86 -6.00 8.46
CA ALA A 51 -19.18 -6.46 7.25
C ALA A 51 -19.94 -7.57 6.53
N ALA A 52 -20.52 -8.53 7.26
CA ALA A 52 -21.35 -9.58 6.66
C ALA A 52 -22.60 -9.00 5.98
N THR A 53 -23.28 -8.04 6.62
CA THR A 53 -24.50 -7.41 6.10
C THR A 53 -24.22 -6.54 4.88
N HIS A 54 -23.11 -5.81 4.90
CA HIS A 54 -22.75 -4.85 3.85
C HIS A 54 -21.70 -5.39 2.86
N ARG A 55 -21.40 -6.69 2.87
CA ARG A 55 -20.33 -7.31 2.07
C ARG A 55 -20.37 -6.92 0.59
N HIS A 56 -21.55 -6.96 -0.02
CA HIS A 56 -21.72 -6.62 -1.42
C HIS A 56 -21.43 -5.13 -1.68
N SER A 57 -21.91 -4.24 -0.81
CA SER A 57 -21.65 -2.79 -0.92
C SER A 57 -20.16 -2.50 -0.76
N ILE A 58 -19.49 -3.12 0.23
CA ILE A 58 -18.05 -2.98 0.45
C ILE A 58 -17.26 -3.43 -0.79
N ARG A 59 -17.71 -4.49 -1.47
CA ARG A 59 -17.05 -4.98 -2.69
C ARG A 59 -17.31 -4.13 -3.93
N ARG A 60 -18.47 -3.48 -4.02
CA ARG A 60 -18.87 -2.76 -5.25
C ARG A 60 -18.49 -1.28 -5.22
N ASP A 61 -18.49 -0.65 -4.05
CA ASP A 61 -18.24 0.77 -3.87
C ASP A 61 -16.87 0.99 -3.23
N PRO A 62 -15.86 1.51 -3.97
CA PRO A 62 -14.53 1.77 -3.43
C PRO A 62 -14.53 2.83 -2.33
N ALA A 63 -15.36 3.88 -2.42
CA ALA A 63 -15.40 4.93 -1.40
C ALA A 63 -15.90 4.35 -0.07
N PHE A 64 -16.94 3.52 -0.12
CA PHE A 64 -17.43 2.82 1.05
C PHE A 64 -16.43 1.78 1.57
N ARG A 65 -15.72 1.07 0.68
CA ARG A 65 -14.65 0.13 1.04
C ARG A 65 -13.52 0.82 1.79
N HIS A 66 -13.07 1.96 1.28
CA HIS A 66 -12.02 2.75 1.88
C HIS A 66 -12.44 3.28 3.26
N ALA A 67 -13.65 3.83 3.40
CA ALA A 67 -14.17 4.27 4.69
C ALA A 67 -14.24 3.13 5.72
N PHE A 68 -14.70 1.94 5.30
CA PHE A 68 -14.72 0.75 6.15
C PHE A 68 -13.31 0.32 6.59
N GLN A 69 -12.33 0.36 5.68
CA GLN A 69 -10.95 0.01 5.98
C GLN A 69 -10.29 1.02 6.92
N GLN A 70 -10.52 2.33 6.72
CA GLN A 70 -10.03 3.38 7.62
C GLN A 70 -10.56 3.18 9.05
N MET A 71 -11.85 2.83 9.19
CA MET A 71 -12.45 2.49 10.48
C MET A 71 -11.79 1.26 11.12
N CYS A 72 -11.44 0.24 10.34
CA CYS A 72 -10.72 -0.92 10.87
C CYS A 72 -9.31 -0.49 11.37
N SER A 73 -8.59 0.28 10.57
CA SER A 73 -7.22 0.73 10.90
C SER A 73 -7.17 1.63 12.14
N SER A 74 -8.15 2.53 12.34
CA SER A 74 -8.16 3.43 13.51
C SER A 74 -8.29 2.68 14.85
N ILE A 75 -8.76 1.44 14.81
CA ILE A 75 -8.97 0.57 15.98
C ILE A 75 -7.85 -0.48 16.08
N GLY A 76 -6.86 -0.44 15.18
CA GLY A 76 -5.78 -1.42 15.12
C GLY A 76 -6.22 -2.78 14.56
N VAL A 77 -7.34 -2.83 13.86
CA VAL A 77 -7.82 -4.01 13.14
C VAL A 77 -7.33 -3.96 11.70
N ASP A 78 -6.54 -4.94 11.30
CA ASP A 78 -6.21 -5.16 9.89
C ASP A 78 -7.20 -6.18 9.29
N PRO A 79 -8.13 -5.76 8.40
CA PRO A 79 -9.08 -6.66 7.77
C PRO A 79 -8.45 -7.61 6.75
N LEU A 80 -7.15 -7.44 6.45
CA LEU A 80 -6.38 -8.27 5.52
C LEU A 80 -5.34 -9.16 6.23
N ALA A 81 -5.07 -8.94 7.52
CA ALA A 81 -4.14 -9.76 8.28
C ALA A 81 -4.72 -11.16 8.52
N GLY A 82 -3.99 -12.19 8.10
CA GLY A 82 -4.35 -13.58 8.39
C GLY A 82 -4.08 -14.00 9.85
N PRO A 83 -4.47 -15.23 10.23
CA PRO A 83 -4.44 -15.72 11.61
C PRO A 83 -3.05 -15.65 12.26
N ARG A 84 -1.99 -15.83 11.47
CA ARG A 84 -0.59 -15.80 11.92
C ARG A 84 -0.08 -14.42 12.34
N LYS A 85 -0.68 -13.32 11.85
CA LYS A 85 -0.29 -11.93 12.18
C LYS A 85 -1.28 -11.26 13.14
N GLY A 86 -2.07 -12.04 13.87
CA GLY A 86 -3.02 -11.54 14.87
C GLY A 86 -4.39 -11.14 14.33
N GLY A 87 -4.69 -11.43 13.06
CA GLY A 87 -5.99 -11.13 12.44
C GLY A 87 -6.82 -12.39 12.21
N TRP A 88 -7.75 -12.69 13.09
CA TRP A 88 -8.90 -13.55 12.78
C TRP A 88 -9.99 -12.77 12.01
N TRP A 89 -9.78 -11.45 11.82
CA TRP A 89 -10.64 -10.52 11.10
C TRP A 89 -10.69 -10.79 9.59
N ALA A 90 -9.58 -11.19 8.96
CA ALA A 90 -9.56 -11.50 7.54
C ALA A 90 -10.59 -12.59 7.16
N GLU A 91 -10.63 -13.66 7.95
CA GLU A 91 -11.55 -14.78 7.77
C GLU A 91 -13.00 -14.37 8.10
N MET A 92 -13.20 -13.60 9.17
CA MET A 92 -14.53 -13.17 9.58
C MET A 92 -15.17 -12.13 8.64
N LEU A 93 -14.38 -11.25 8.04
CA LEU A 93 -14.88 -10.16 7.19
C LEU A 93 -14.99 -10.56 5.71
N GLY A 94 -14.36 -11.66 5.27
CA GLY A 94 -14.43 -12.16 3.88
C GLY A 94 -13.94 -11.15 2.83
N MET A 95 -13.13 -10.17 3.30
CA MET A 95 -12.53 -9.08 2.55
C MET A 95 -11.15 -9.46 2.01
N ALA A 96 -10.43 -10.30 2.75
CA ALA A 96 -9.15 -10.83 2.35
C ALA A 96 -9.25 -11.54 1.00
N ASP A 97 -10.25 -12.39 0.78
CA ASP A 97 -10.41 -13.14 -0.47
C ASP A 97 -10.42 -12.23 -1.70
N TRP A 98 -11.22 -11.17 -1.66
CA TRP A 98 -11.33 -10.21 -2.77
C TRP A 98 -10.01 -9.47 -3.02
N GLN A 99 -9.30 -9.10 -1.96
CA GLN A 99 -8.02 -8.41 -2.05
C GLN A 99 -6.91 -9.33 -2.59
N HIS A 100 -6.88 -10.59 -2.16
CA HIS A 100 -5.93 -11.58 -2.69
C HIS A 100 -6.23 -11.91 -4.15
N GLU A 101 -7.51 -12.06 -4.52
CA GLU A 101 -7.94 -12.20 -5.92
C GLU A 101 -7.50 -11.00 -6.77
N LEU A 102 -7.57 -9.77 -6.23
CA LEU A 102 -7.07 -8.59 -6.92
C LEU A 102 -5.54 -8.65 -7.07
N GLY A 103 -4.83 -9.05 -6.03
CA GLY A 103 -3.37 -9.27 -6.07
C GLY A 103 -2.94 -10.25 -7.16
N VAL A 104 -3.62 -11.40 -7.29
CA VAL A 104 -3.33 -12.40 -8.33
C VAL A 104 -3.50 -11.82 -9.74
N GLN A 105 -4.50 -10.98 -9.96
CA GLN A 105 -4.72 -10.38 -11.27
C GLN A 105 -3.76 -9.24 -11.59
N ILE A 106 -3.34 -8.49 -10.57
CA ILE A 106 -2.24 -7.53 -10.73
C ILE A 106 -0.97 -8.28 -11.17
N VAL A 107 -0.67 -9.43 -10.57
CA VAL A 107 0.42 -10.31 -11.00
C VAL A 107 0.26 -10.72 -12.47
N ASP A 108 -0.93 -11.16 -12.87
CA ASP A 108 -1.20 -11.58 -14.26
C ASP A 108 -0.98 -10.45 -15.27
N VAL A 109 -1.47 -9.23 -14.97
CA VAL A 109 -1.23 -8.05 -15.80
C VAL A 109 0.25 -7.68 -15.85
N CYS A 110 0.95 -7.69 -14.71
CA CYS A 110 2.38 -7.40 -14.66
C CYS A 110 3.19 -8.41 -15.47
N VAL A 111 2.88 -9.70 -15.40
CA VAL A 111 3.53 -10.74 -16.20
C VAL A 111 3.24 -10.55 -17.69
N THR A 112 1.98 -10.35 -18.06
CA THR A 112 1.55 -10.23 -19.46
C THR A 112 2.10 -8.96 -20.14
N THR A 113 2.30 -7.87 -19.38
CA THR A 113 2.81 -6.60 -19.92
C THR A 113 4.33 -6.46 -19.82
N ARG A 114 5.03 -7.39 -19.14
CA ARG A 114 6.46 -7.29 -18.86
C ARG A 114 7.33 -7.13 -20.10
N ASP A 115 7.05 -7.90 -21.15
CA ASP A 115 7.81 -7.85 -22.40
C ASP A 115 7.66 -6.49 -23.10
N ARG A 116 6.60 -5.75 -22.79
CA ARG A 116 6.32 -4.44 -23.36
C ARG A 116 6.89 -3.30 -22.52
N ASN A 117 6.90 -3.40 -21.20
CA ASN A 117 7.21 -2.27 -20.31
C ASN A 117 8.40 -2.50 -19.36
N GLY A 118 9.12 -3.62 -19.49
CA GLY A 118 10.26 -3.94 -18.63
C GLY A 118 9.89 -4.27 -17.18
N GLY A 119 8.60 -4.47 -16.90
CA GLY A 119 8.08 -4.73 -15.55
C GLY A 119 7.82 -3.48 -14.72
N LEU A 120 7.65 -2.31 -15.35
CA LEU A 120 7.21 -1.07 -14.73
C LEU A 120 5.91 -0.58 -15.39
N ILE A 121 4.86 -0.36 -14.60
CA ILE A 121 3.54 0.04 -15.11
C ILE A 121 2.92 1.13 -14.24
N ASP A 122 2.32 2.15 -14.85
CA ASP A 122 1.59 3.18 -14.13
C ASP A 122 0.34 2.60 -13.44
N ILE A 123 0.03 3.05 -12.22
CA ILE A 123 -1.13 2.50 -11.49
C ILE A 123 -2.44 2.75 -12.23
N ALA A 124 -2.61 3.90 -12.90
CA ALA A 124 -3.85 4.18 -13.62
C ALA A 124 -4.03 3.19 -14.78
N GLU A 125 -2.95 2.88 -15.52
CA GLU A 125 -2.97 1.88 -16.57
C GLU A 125 -3.21 0.46 -16.02
N LEU A 126 -2.59 0.13 -14.89
CA LEU A 126 -2.82 -1.16 -14.22
C LEU A 126 -4.28 -1.32 -13.80
N ILE A 127 -4.90 -0.28 -13.21
CA ILE A 127 -6.33 -0.27 -12.85
C ILE A 127 -7.18 -0.50 -14.08
N ARG A 128 -6.90 0.20 -15.18
CA ARG A 128 -7.63 0.06 -16.44
C ARG A 128 -7.57 -1.36 -16.97
N LEU A 129 -6.37 -1.96 -17.03
CA LEU A 129 -6.16 -3.33 -17.51
C LEU A 129 -6.85 -4.37 -16.62
N VAL A 130 -6.74 -4.24 -15.30
CA VAL A 130 -7.38 -5.17 -14.34
C VAL A 130 -8.91 -5.03 -14.37
N THR A 131 -9.42 -3.80 -14.46
CA THR A 131 -10.87 -3.53 -14.56
C THR A 131 -11.44 -4.18 -15.83
N LYS A 132 -10.75 -4.02 -16.96
CA LYS A 132 -11.09 -4.67 -18.23
C LYS A 132 -11.03 -6.21 -18.13
N LEU A 133 -9.98 -6.75 -17.52
CA LEU A 133 -9.80 -8.20 -17.33
C LEU A 133 -10.96 -8.81 -16.52
N ARG A 134 -11.46 -8.08 -15.51
CA ARG A 134 -12.60 -8.53 -14.69
C ARG A 134 -13.98 -8.25 -15.29
N GLY A 135 -14.07 -7.46 -16.37
CA GLY A 135 -15.36 -6.98 -16.87
C GLY A 135 -16.13 -6.16 -15.83
N LEU A 136 -15.42 -5.38 -15.00
CA LEU A 136 -16.04 -4.51 -14.01
C LEU A 136 -16.46 -3.18 -14.62
N ALA A 137 -17.38 -2.49 -13.95
CA ALA A 137 -17.69 -1.10 -14.26
C ALA A 137 -16.51 -0.19 -13.90
N ASP A 138 -16.38 0.92 -14.63
CA ASP A 138 -15.37 1.93 -14.35
C ASP A 138 -15.49 2.44 -12.91
N GLY A 139 -14.34 2.61 -12.27
CA GLY A 139 -14.25 3.06 -10.88
C GLY A 139 -14.60 1.99 -9.84
N ALA A 140 -14.71 0.71 -10.19
CA ALA A 140 -14.90 -0.36 -9.19
C ALA A 140 -13.63 -0.71 -8.38
N ILE A 141 -12.46 -0.31 -8.91
CA ILE A 141 -11.13 -0.48 -8.32
C ILE A 141 -10.49 0.90 -8.26
N ASP A 142 -9.99 1.29 -7.09
CA ASP A 142 -9.23 2.52 -6.90
C ASP A 142 -7.73 2.26 -6.74
N GLU A 143 -6.96 3.35 -6.64
CA GLU A 143 -5.51 3.31 -6.44
C GLU A 143 -5.11 2.61 -5.14
N ASP A 144 -5.87 2.85 -4.07
CA ASP A 144 -5.56 2.29 -2.77
C ASP A 144 -5.78 0.76 -2.75
N ASP A 145 -6.78 0.27 -3.47
CA ASP A 145 -7.01 -1.17 -3.66
C ASP A 145 -5.79 -1.84 -4.30
N VAL A 146 -5.19 -1.20 -5.30
CA VAL A 146 -3.96 -1.69 -5.93
C VAL A 146 -2.81 -1.65 -4.93
N ILE A 147 -2.59 -0.52 -4.26
CA ILE A 147 -1.50 -0.38 -3.27
C ILE A 147 -1.62 -1.41 -2.15
N ARG A 148 -2.83 -1.62 -1.61
CA ARG A 148 -3.09 -2.63 -0.57
C ARG A 148 -2.84 -4.04 -1.09
N SER A 149 -3.26 -4.35 -2.31
CA SER A 149 -2.98 -5.65 -2.94
C SER A 149 -1.48 -5.88 -3.15
N ILE A 150 -0.73 -4.87 -3.58
CA ILE A 150 0.73 -4.99 -3.70
C ILE A 150 1.38 -5.25 -2.34
N LYS A 151 0.90 -4.61 -1.26
CA LYS A 151 1.40 -4.86 0.11
C LYS A 151 1.18 -6.31 0.55
N THR A 152 0.06 -6.95 0.17
CA THR A 152 -0.15 -8.37 0.50
C THR A 152 0.77 -9.31 -0.27
N LEU A 153 1.31 -8.88 -1.42
CA LEU A 153 2.28 -9.64 -2.23
C LEU A 153 3.73 -9.50 -1.73
N GLN A 154 4.07 -8.47 -0.95
CA GLN A 154 5.45 -8.22 -0.47
C GLN A 154 6.12 -9.44 0.19
N PRO A 155 5.45 -10.26 1.03
CA PRO A 155 6.06 -11.43 1.66
C PRO A 155 6.55 -12.50 0.68
N LEU A 156 6.09 -12.47 -0.58
CA LEU A 156 6.50 -13.42 -1.61
C LEU A 156 7.91 -13.13 -2.13
N GLY A 157 8.47 -11.94 -1.89
CA GLY A 157 9.82 -11.57 -2.33
C GLY A 157 9.99 -11.48 -3.85
N ALA A 158 8.89 -11.44 -4.62
CA ALA A 158 8.91 -11.46 -6.08
C ALA A 158 9.17 -10.08 -6.74
N GLY A 159 9.57 -9.07 -5.96
CA GLY A 159 9.90 -7.74 -6.49
C GLY A 159 8.70 -6.82 -6.74
N TYR A 160 7.52 -7.13 -6.22
CA TYR A 160 6.35 -6.23 -6.31
C TYR A 160 6.46 -5.05 -5.35
N HIS A 161 6.55 -3.85 -5.89
CA HIS A 161 6.63 -2.62 -5.10
C HIS A 161 6.01 -1.44 -5.84
N VAL A 162 5.50 -0.48 -5.06
CA VAL A 162 5.04 0.80 -5.59
C VAL A 162 6.20 1.79 -5.52
N VAL A 163 6.49 2.45 -6.63
CA VAL A 163 7.47 3.53 -6.73
C VAL A 163 6.76 4.83 -7.12
N ASP A 164 7.26 5.95 -6.63
CA ASP A 164 6.81 7.29 -7.05
C ASP A 164 7.87 7.89 -7.97
N ILE A 165 7.46 8.22 -9.20
CA ILE A 165 8.30 8.83 -10.22
C ILE A 165 7.62 10.12 -10.66
N ALA A 166 8.21 11.25 -10.27
CA ALA A 166 7.70 12.57 -10.61
C ALA A 166 6.21 12.79 -10.28
N GLY A 167 5.73 12.24 -9.16
CA GLY A 167 4.34 12.35 -8.71
C GLY A 167 3.39 11.34 -9.35
N ARG A 168 3.89 10.44 -10.20
CA ARG A 168 3.13 9.28 -10.70
C ARG A 168 3.54 8.03 -9.94
N LYS A 169 2.56 7.37 -9.34
CA LYS A 169 2.77 6.08 -8.70
C LYS A 169 2.72 4.98 -9.75
N MET A 170 3.77 4.17 -9.77
CA MET A 170 3.94 3.04 -10.67
C MET A 170 4.15 1.76 -9.88
N VAL A 171 3.67 0.64 -10.40
CA VAL A 171 3.97 -0.69 -9.88
C VAL A 171 5.16 -1.24 -10.63
N ARG A 172 6.13 -1.72 -9.87
CA ARG A 172 7.25 -2.47 -10.38
C ARG A 172 7.12 -3.94 -9.98
N SER A 173 7.47 -4.82 -10.91
CA SER A 173 7.26 -6.28 -10.83
C SER A 173 8.56 -7.09 -11.05
N VAL A 174 9.71 -6.43 -10.91
CA VAL A 174 11.03 -7.03 -11.06
C VAL A 174 11.91 -6.72 -9.85
N VAL A 175 12.83 -7.63 -9.52
CA VAL A 175 13.66 -7.57 -8.29
C VAL A 175 14.83 -6.60 -8.40
N LYS A 176 15.36 -6.35 -9.60
CA LYS A 176 16.42 -5.35 -9.82
C LYS A 176 15.95 -4.02 -9.24
N GLU A 177 16.82 -3.14 -8.74
CA GLU A 177 16.45 -1.78 -8.29
C GLU A 177 16.51 -0.76 -9.44
N LEU A 178 15.83 0.39 -9.33
CA LEU A 178 15.98 1.45 -10.33
C LEU A 178 17.22 2.25 -9.95
N ASP A 179 18.14 2.43 -10.89
CA ASP A 179 19.28 3.32 -10.65
C ASP A 179 18.89 4.80 -10.77
N HIS A 180 19.82 5.67 -10.38
CA HIS A 180 19.57 7.11 -10.39
C HIS A 180 19.30 7.64 -11.81
N ASP A 181 20.03 7.15 -12.81
CA ASP A 181 19.93 7.62 -14.19
C ASP A 181 18.59 7.21 -14.80
N GLN A 182 18.16 5.97 -14.59
CA GLN A 182 16.82 5.47 -14.93
C GLN A 182 15.73 6.32 -14.30
N THR A 183 15.87 6.65 -13.00
CA THR A 183 14.88 7.46 -12.28
C THR A 183 14.76 8.87 -12.88
N VAL A 184 15.87 9.50 -13.24
CA VAL A 184 15.90 10.81 -13.90
C VAL A 184 15.25 10.73 -15.29
N ILE A 185 15.60 9.72 -16.10
CA ILE A 185 15.02 9.52 -17.43
C ILE A 185 13.50 9.30 -17.33
N LEU A 186 13.06 8.44 -16.41
CA LEU A 186 11.63 8.15 -16.17
C LEU A 186 10.86 9.40 -15.73
N ALA A 187 11.45 10.24 -14.88
CA ALA A 187 10.85 11.50 -14.45
C ALA A 187 10.68 12.48 -15.61
N ILE A 188 11.69 12.63 -16.46
CA ILE A 188 11.61 13.50 -17.65
C ILE A 188 10.63 12.92 -18.68
N ALA A 189 10.66 11.61 -18.92
CA ALA A 189 9.77 10.93 -19.85
C ALA A 189 8.30 11.12 -19.47
N THR A 190 8.01 11.04 -18.18
CA THR A 190 6.67 11.28 -17.62
C THR A 190 6.14 12.67 -17.97
N GLN A 191 7.00 13.69 -17.99
CA GLN A 191 6.62 15.06 -18.34
C GLN A 191 6.46 15.26 -19.86
N LEU A 192 7.14 14.44 -20.66
CA LEU A 192 7.18 14.54 -22.13
C LEU A 192 6.25 13.55 -22.84
N GLY A 193 5.41 12.82 -22.11
CA GLY A 193 4.50 11.84 -22.71
C GLY A 193 5.19 10.56 -23.19
N GLY A 194 6.35 10.23 -22.63
CA GLY A 194 7.08 8.98 -22.85
C GLY A 194 8.23 9.05 -23.85
N ARG A 195 8.26 10.05 -24.73
CA ARG A 195 9.35 10.23 -25.70
C ARG A 195 10.59 10.89 -25.08
N ILE A 196 11.76 10.30 -25.31
CA ILE A 196 13.07 10.79 -24.85
C ILE A 196 14.12 10.67 -25.95
N VAL A 197 14.98 11.67 -26.04
CA VAL A 197 16.17 11.68 -26.90
C VAL A 197 17.39 12.14 -26.08
N PRO A 198 18.63 11.79 -26.47
CA PRO A 198 19.82 12.20 -25.73
C PRO A 198 19.91 13.71 -25.46
N ASP A 199 19.56 14.54 -26.44
CA ASP A 199 19.63 16.00 -26.32
C ASP A 199 18.76 16.56 -25.18
N VAL A 200 17.58 15.96 -24.95
CA VAL A 200 16.70 16.33 -23.83
C VAL A 200 17.39 16.08 -22.48
N LEU A 201 18.18 15.02 -22.36
CA LEU A 201 18.92 14.71 -21.13
C LEU A 201 20.11 15.65 -20.95
N ILE A 202 20.75 16.06 -22.04
CA ILE A 202 21.82 17.08 -22.02
C ILE A 202 21.24 18.42 -21.54
N GLU A 203 20.11 18.86 -22.10
CA GLU A 203 19.49 20.14 -21.75
C GLU A 203 18.89 20.16 -20.34
N ARG A 204 18.10 19.14 -19.99
CA ARG A 204 17.32 19.14 -18.73
C ARG A 204 18.07 18.58 -17.53
N ALA A 205 18.99 17.66 -17.74
CA ALA A 205 19.75 17.02 -16.66
C ALA A 205 21.25 17.42 -16.66
N SER A 206 21.68 18.25 -17.62
CA SER A 206 23.09 18.68 -17.76
C SER A 206 24.05 17.50 -17.90
N TRP A 207 23.62 16.43 -18.57
CA TRP A 207 24.45 15.26 -18.82
C TRP A 207 25.40 15.45 -19.99
N SER A 208 26.51 14.71 -19.99
CA SER A 208 27.32 14.57 -21.20
C SER A 208 26.59 13.70 -22.22
N HIS A 209 26.87 13.93 -23.50
CA HIS A 209 26.32 13.13 -24.60
C HIS A 209 26.57 11.61 -24.38
N ASP A 210 27.79 11.23 -24.02
CA ASP A 210 28.15 9.83 -23.79
C ASP A 210 27.37 9.19 -22.64
N ARG A 211 27.12 9.93 -21.56
CA ARG A 211 26.30 9.43 -20.44
C ARG A 211 24.85 9.26 -20.87
N ALA A 212 24.28 10.24 -21.56
CA ALA A 212 22.90 10.17 -22.05
C ALA A 212 22.68 8.99 -22.99
N ALA A 213 23.58 8.80 -23.97
CA ALA A 213 23.54 7.68 -24.88
C ALA A 213 23.69 6.33 -24.15
N ALA A 214 24.68 6.20 -23.26
CA ALA A 214 24.90 4.98 -22.50
C ALA A 214 23.73 4.62 -21.58
N ALA A 215 23.11 5.61 -20.92
CA ALA A 215 21.97 5.40 -20.04
C ALA A 215 20.73 4.90 -20.82
N LEU A 216 20.44 5.51 -21.98
CA LEU A 216 19.33 5.09 -22.83
C LEU A 216 19.55 3.71 -23.44
N GLU A 217 20.76 3.41 -23.91
CA GLU A 217 21.10 2.07 -24.41
C GLU A 217 21.03 1.01 -23.32
N ASN A 218 21.42 1.33 -22.08
CA ASN A 218 21.25 0.42 -20.95
C ASN A 218 19.76 0.18 -20.62
N MET A 219 18.94 1.22 -20.61
CA MET A 219 17.49 1.10 -20.41
C MET A 219 16.82 0.23 -21.48
N LEU A 220 17.29 0.33 -22.73
CA LEU A 220 16.81 -0.47 -23.85
C LEU A 220 17.25 -1.94 -23.72
N THR A 221 18.56 -2.17 -23.61
CA THR A 221 19.15 -3.50 -23.79
C THR A 221 19.16 -4.35 -22.52
N ARG A 222 19.37 -3.74 -21.35
CA ARG A 222 19.50 -4.46 -20.08
C ARG A 222 18.20 -4.51 -19.30
N ASP A 223 17.43 -3.42 -19.35
CA ASP A 223 16.24 -3.26 -18.51
C ASP A 223 14.93 -3.51 -19.26
N GLY A 224 14.91 -3.30 -20.58
CA GLY A 224 13.69 -3.37 -21.38
C GLY A 224 12.66 -2.30 -21.00
N LEU A 225 13.10 -1.20 -20.39
CA LEU A 225 12.23 -0.11 -19.89
C LEU A 225 11.87 0.90 -20.98
N CYS A 226 12.55 0.87 -22.11
CA CYS A 226 12.24 1.70 -23.26
C CYS A 226 12.33 0.93 -24.57
N TRP A 227 11.66 1.46 -25.58
CA TRP A 227 11.73 1.02 -26.97
C TRP A 227 12.54 2.03 -27.78
N VAL A 228 13.10 1.59 -28.89
CA VAL A 228 13.80 2.44 -29.84
C VAL A 228 12.92 2.68 -31.06
N ASP A 229 12.93 3.91 -31.54
CA ASP A 229 12.31 4.34 -32.80
C ASP A 229 13.40 5.02 -33.65
N ASP A 230 13.94 4.28 -34.62
CA ASP A 230 14.93 4.79 -35.58
C ASP A 230 14.27 5.52 -36.78
N GLN A 231 12.97 5.79 -36.71
CA GLN A 231 12.20 6.50 -37.74
C GLN A 231 11.63 7.82 -37.22
N ASP A 232 12.10 8.28 -36.06
CA ASP A 232 11.62 9.51 -35.45
C ASP A 232 11.86 10.73 -36.37
N GLU A 233 10.79 11.41 -36.77
CA GLU A 233 10.84 12.50 -37.75
C GLU A 233 11.63 13.73 -37.27
N LEU A 234 11.78 13.92 -35.96
CA LEU A 234 12.39 15.11 -35.37
C LEU A 234 13.89 14.95 -35.13
N SER A 235 14.31 13.79 -34.62
CA SER A 235 15.71 13.53 -34.22
C SER A 235 16.35 12.35 -34.96
N GLY A 236 15.63 11.67 -35.86
CA GLY A 236 16.08 10.47 -36.56
C GLY A 236 16.12 9.21 -35.69
N ARG A 237 16.37 9.34 -34.39
CA ARG A 237 16.28 8.27 -33.39
C ARG A 237 15.69 8.80 -32.09
N ALA A 238 14.72 8.09 -31.53
CA ALA A 238 14.12 8.39 -30.23
C ALA A 238 13.91 7.12 -29.40
N TYR A 239 13.81 7.31 -28.09
CA TYR A 239 13.50 6.27 -27.13
C TYR A 239 12.13 6.53 -26.52
N TRP A 240 11.30 5.50 -26.45
CA TRP A 240 9.94 5.58 -25.93
C TRP A 240 9.84 4.77 -24.64
N VAL A 241 9.38 5.39 -23.56
CA VAL A 241 9.26 4.78 -22.24
C VAL A 241 7.80 4.37 -22.01
N PRO A 242 7.43 3.08 -22.17
CA PRO A 242 6.03 2.64 -22.22
C PRO A 242 5.25 2.94 -20.93
N SER A 243 5.92 2.92 -19.78
CA SER A 243 5.32 3.23 -18.48
C SER A 243 4.96 4.71 -18.31
N ALA A 244 5.56 5.60 -19.11
CA ALA A 244 5.31 7.05 -19.10
C ALA A 244 4.29 7.48 -20.17
N ILE A 245 4.03 6.63 -21.17
CA ILE A 245 3.04 6.89 -22.24
C ILE A 245 1.62 6.85 -21.64
N LYS A 246 0.76 7.75 -22.10
CA LYS A 246 -0.68 7.62 -21.93
C LYS A 246 -1.22 6.88 -23.15
N TRP A 247 -1.76 5.69 -22.93
CA TRP A 247 -2.35 4.88 -23.99
C TRP A 247 -3.77 5.41 -24.24
N ASP A 248 -3.96 6.04 -25.39
CA ASP A 248 -5.31 6.34 -25.90
C ASP A 248 -5.95 5.05 -26.45
N GLU A 249 -7.29 4.97 -26.42
CA GLU A 249 -8.06 3.80 -26.87
C GLU A 249 -7.90 3.46 -28.36
#